data_AF-A0A2N5RJ76-F1
#
_entry.id   AF-A0A2N5RJ76-F1
#
_cell.length_a   1.000
_cell.length_b   1.000
_cell.length_c   1.000
_cell.angle_alpha   90.00
_cell.angle_beta   90.00
_cell.angle_gamma   90.00
#
_symmetry.space_group_name_H-M   'P 1'
#
loop_
_entity.id
_entity.type
_entity.pdbx_description
1 polymer ?
#
loop_
_entity_poly.entity_id
_entity_poly.type
_entity_poly.pdbx_seq_one_letter_code
_entity_poly.pdbx_strand_id
1 'polypeptide(L)'
;MGFDLDVEKKKENRNIPQANNLKIKVIGVGGAGNNAINRMIEIGIHGVEFVAVNTDLQVLEASNADVKIQIGENITRGLGAGGRPEIGEEAALESEDKIREVLGDTHMVFITAGLGGGTGTGASPVIAKIAKEMGILTVAIVTTPFYFEGPERLKKAIKGLKKLREHVDTLIKISNNKLMEELPRDVKIKDAFLKADETLHQGVKGISELITKRGYINLDFADIESVMKDAGAAILGIGVGKGEQRAKEAARRAMESKLIEHPVENANSIVFNITAPSNIRMEEVHEAAMIIRQNSSEDADVKFGLIFDDEIPEDEIRVIFIATRFPDEDKILFPEGDIPAIYRYGLEGLL
;
A
#
# COMPACT_ATOMS: atom_id res chain seq x y z
N MET A 1 9.14 12.11 -52.04
CA MET A 1 8.41 10.88 -52.42
C MET A 1 7.40 10.63 -51.32
N GLY A 2 6.11 10.60 -51.63
CA GLY A 2 5.09 10.18 -50.67
C GLY A 2 5.05 8.66 -50.58
N PHE A 3 4.75 8.12 -49.41
CA PHE A 3 4.45 6.71 -49.20
C PHE A 3 3.01 6.60 -48.72
N ASP A 4 2.06 6.70 -49.65
CA ASP A 4 0.71 6.25 -49.40
C ASP A 4 0.72 4.72 -49.28
N LEU A 5 0.18 4.22 -48.18
CA LEU A 5 -0.03 2.79 -47.94
C LEU A 5 -1.51 2.58 -47.63
N ASP A 6 -2.32 2.57 -48.68
CA ASP A 6 -3.69 2.08 -48.63
C ASP A 6 -3.71 0.62 -48.16
N VAL A 7 -4.08 0.42 -46.91
CA VAL A 7 -4.28 -0.91 -46.32
C VAL A 7 -5.71 -1.00 -45.78
N GLU A 8 -6.68 -1.04 -46.70
CA GLU A 8 -8.03 -1.53 -46.43
C GLU A 8 -7.99 -3.02 -46.01
N LYS A 9 -7.65 -3.28 -44.76
CA LYS A 9 -7.85 -4.60 -44.14
C LYS A 9 -9.12 -4.59 -43.30
N LYS A 10 -10.15 -5.23 -43.86
CA LYS A 10 -11.39 -5.62 -43.18
C LYS A 10 -11.06 -6.12 -41.76
N LYS A 11 -11.50 -5.37 -40.74
CA LYS A 11 -11.50 -5.87 -39.36
C LYS A 11 -12.64 -6.88 -39.23
N GLU A 12 -12.32 -8.14 -39.52
CA GLU A 12 -13.16 -9.27 -39.11
C GLU A 12 -13.40 -9.16 -37.60
N ASN A 13 -14.67 -9.26 -37.19
CA ASN A 13 -15.05 -9.12 -35.80
C ASN A 13 -14.70 -10.42 -35.05
N ARG A 14 -13.42 -10.62 -34.77
CA ARG A 14 -12.92 -11.72 -33.94
C ARG A 14 -13.51 -11.52 -32.54
N ASN A 15 -14.18 -12.54 -32.02
CA ASN A 15 -14.52 -12.62 -30.60
C ASN A 15 -13.22 -12.77 -29.81
N ILE A 16 -12.57 -11.66 -29.51
CA ILE A 16 -11.54 -11.58 -28.48
C ILE A 16 -12.25 -11.94 -27.18
N PRO A 17 -11.79 -12.94 -26.41
CA PRO A 17 -12.33 -13.19 -25.08
C PRO A 17 -12.26 -11.89 -24.28
N GLN A 18 -13.40 -11.47 -23.72
CA GLN A 18 -13.42 -10.31 -22.85
C GLN A 18 -12.46 -10.61 -21.70
N ALA A 19 -11.40 -9.81 -21.56
CA ALA A 19 -10.34 -10.08 -20.60
C ALA A 19 -10.97 -10.23 -19.21
N ASN A 20 -10.59 -11.27 -18.46
CA ASN A 20 -11.08 -11.44 -17.09
C ASN A 20 -10.82 -10.15 -16.32
N ASN A 21 -11.89 -9.50 -15.86
CA ASN A 21 -11.77 -8.30 -15.06
C ASN A 21 -11.03 -8.66 -13.77
N LEU A 22 -9.77 -8.24 -13.66
CA LEU A 22 -8.97 -8.41 -12.46
C LEU A 22 -9.71 -7.77 -11.28
N LYS A 23 -10.09 -8.58 -10.29
CA LYS A 23 -10.76 -8.11 -9.09
C LYS A 23 -9.71 -7.75 -8.03
N ILE A 24 -9.55 -6.45 -7.79
CA ILE A 24 -8.74 -5.90 -6.69
C ILE A 24 -9.68 -5.47 -5.56
N LYS A 25 -9.41 -5.90 -4.32
CA LYS A 25 -10.16 -5.45 -3.13
C LYS A 25 -9.28 -4.69 -2.15
N VAL A 26 -9.85 -3.71 -1.46
CA VAL A 26 -9.18 -2.90 -0.43
C VAL A 26 -9.92 -3.05 0.89
N ILE A 27 -9.33 -3.81 1.81
CA ILE A 27 -9.91 -4.16 3.11
C ILE A 27 -9.35 -3.26 4.21
N GLY A 28 -10.17 -2.35 4.72
CA GLY A 28 -9.85 -1.53 5.89
C GLY A 28 -10.26 -2.25 7.18
N VAL A 29 -9.29 -2.55 8.05
CA VAL A 29 -9.50 -3.38 9.26
C VAL A 29 -9.41 -2.56 10.55
N GLY A 30 -10.52 -2.52 11.30
CA GLY A 30 -10.66 -1.69 12.50
C GLY A 30 -10.70 -0.18 12.19
N GLY A 31 -10.93 0.64 13.21
CA GLY A 31 -11.26 2.06 13.02
C GLY A 31 -10.27 2.87 12.17
N ALA A 32 -8.96 2.68 12.36
CA ALA A 32 -7.96 3.35 11.52
C ALA A 32 -7.99 2.87 10.05
N GLY A 33 -8.17 1.56 9.81
CA GLY A 33 -8.35 1.03 8.46
C GLY A 33 -9.65 1.50 7.81
N ASN A 34 -10.75 1.59 8.57
CA ASN A 34 -12.04 2.10 8.10
C ASN A 34 -11.95 3.59 7.73
N ASN A 35 -11.23 4.41 8.52
CA ASN A 35 -10.97 5.81 8.20
C ASN A 35 -10.15 5.94 6.90
N ALA A 36 -9.07 5.17 6.77
CA ALA A 36 -8.22 5.19 5.59
C ALA A 36 -9.01 4.83 4.31
N ILE A 37 -9.84 3.77 4.31
CA ILE A 37 -10.67 3.46 3.14
C ILE A 37 -11.78 4.48 2.89
N ASN A 38 -12.41 5.04 3.94
CA ASN A 38 -13.37 6.14 3.77
C ASN A 38 -12.71 7.34 3.07
N ARG A 39 -11.45 7.65 3.39
CA ARG A 39 -10.65 8.70 2.72
C ARG A 39 -10.26 8.31 1.29
N MET A 40 -9.94 7.04 1.03
CA MET A 40 -9.69 6.54 -0.34
C MET A 40 -10.93 6.64 -1.22
N ILE A 41 -12.13 6.39 -0.67
CA ILE A 41 -13.42 6.54 -1.36
C ILE A 41 -13.74 8.03 -1.61
N GLU A 42 -13.42 8.91 -0.66
CA GLU A 42 -13.61 10.37 -0.81
C GLU A 42 -12.73 10.97 -1.93
N ILE A 43 -11.47 10.53 -2.05
CA ILE A 43 -10.54 11.00 -3.09
C ILE A 43 -10.78 10.28 -4.43
N GLY A 44 -11.19 9.02 -4.40
CA GLY A 44 -11.36 8.14 -5.55
C GLY A 44 -10.12 7.30 -5.89
N ILE A 45 -10.35 6.00 -6.06
CA ILE A 45 -9.43 5.02 -6.66
C ILE A 45 -10.25 4.21 -7.68
N HIS A 46 -9.73 4.02 -8.89
CA HIS A 46 -10.45 3.32 -9.97
C HIS A 46 -10.12 1.83 -10.02
N GLY A 47 -11.14 1.00 -10.23
CA GLY A 47 -10.99 -0.44 -10.47
C GLY A 47 -10.76 -1.28 -9.20
N VAL A 48 -11.13 -0.76 -8.02
CA VAL A 48 -11.06 -1.48 -6.74
C VAL A 48 -12.43 -1.54 -6.05
N GLU A 49 -12.66 -2.58 -5.27
CA GLU A 49 -13.85 -2.74 -4.40
C GLU A 49 -13.43 -2.52 -2.93
N PHE A 50 -14.14 -1.68 -2.18
CA PHE A 50 -13.80 -1.36 -0.78
C PHE A 50 -14.59 -2.22 0.21
N VAL A 51 -13.87 -2.75 1.21
CA VAL A 51 -14.44 -3.59 2.27
C VAL A 51 -14.06 -3.01 3.64
N ALA A 52 -15.05 -2.62 4.44
CA ALA A 52 -14.84 -2.24 5.84
C ALA A 52 -15.04 -3.44 6.76
N VAL A 53 -14.05 -3.76 7.60
CA VAL A 53 -14.13 -4.85 8.58
C VAL A 53 -13.92 -4.30 9.99
N ASN A 54 -14.85 -4.57 10.91
CA ASN A 54 -14.71 -4.13 12.31
C ASN A 54 -15.54 -4.96 13.31
N THR A 55 -15.13 -4.91 14.56
CA THR A 55 -15.87 -5.34 15.77
C THR A 55 -16.75 -4.23 16.37
N ASP A 56 -16.57 -2.99 15.91
CA ASP A 56 -17.34 -1.81 16.32
C ASP A 56 -18.38 -1.50 15.25
N LEU A 57 -19.66 -1.58 15.61
CA LEU A 57 -20.78 -1.37 14.68
C LEU A 57 -20.96 0.10 14.32
N GLN A 58 -20.72 1.04 15.24
CA GLN A 58 -20.91 2.48 14.98
C GLN A 58 -19.93 2.99 13.93
N VAL A 59 -18.72 2.43 13.91
CA VAL A 59 -17.71 2.72 12.87
C VAL A 59 -18.09 2.12 11.51
N LEU A 60 -18.75 0.96 11.47
CA LEU A 60 -19.24 0.35 10.21
C LEU A 60 -20.46 1.09 9.65
N GLU A 61 -21.39 1.53 10.50
CA GLU A 61 -22.51 2.39 10.10
C GLU A 61 -22.03 3.69 9.44
N ALA A 62 -20.93 4.25 9.94
CA ALA A 62 -20.26 5.44 9.38
C ALA A 62 -19.30 5.15 8.20
N SER A 63 -19.22 3.92 7.68
CA SER A 63 -18.35 3.62 6.54
C SER A 63 -19.06 3.69 5.18
N ASN A 64 -18.39 4.29 4.21
CA ASN A 64 -18.85 4.45 2.82
C ASN A 64 -18.47 3.26 1.92
N ALA A 65 -17.82 2.23 2.46
CA ALA A 65 -17.36 1.06 1.71
C ALA A 65 -18.50 0.26 1.07
N ASP A 66 -18.22 -0.33 -0.11
CA ASP A 66 -19.16 -1.14 -0.90
C ASP A 66 -19.66 -2.35 -0.09
N VAL A 67 -18.75 -2.98 0.67
CA VAL A 67 -19.03 -4.11 1.55
C VAL A 67 -18.66 -3.77 2.99
N LYS A 68 -19.51 -4.17 3.95
CA LYS A 68 -19.32 -3.94 5.39
C LYS A 68 -19.45 -5.26 6.15
N ILE A 69 -18.38 -5.71 6.79
CA ILE A 69 -18.32 -6.96 7.57
C ILE A 69 -18.20 -6.62 9.06
N GLN A 70 -19.26 -6.89 9.82
CA GLN A 70 -19.15 -7.01 11.27
C GLN A 70 -18.57 -8.38 11.64
N ILE A 71 -17.50 -8.35 12.44
CA ILE A 71 -16.80 -9.54 12.94
C ILE A 71 -16.89 -9.64 14.46
N GLY A 72 -16.85 -10.85 15.00
CA GLY A 72 -16.92 -11.11 16.45
C GLY A 72 -18.19 -10.59 17.11
N GLU A 73 -19.36 -10.84 16.51
CA GLU A 73 -20.65 -10.40 17.04
C GLU A 73 -20.91 -10.97 18.43
N ASN A 74 -20.58 -12.24 18.64
CA ASN A 74 -20.82 -12.92 19.91
C ASN A 74 -19.82 -12.48 20.99
N ILE A 75 -18.54 -12.33 20.63
CA ILE A 75 -17.48 -11.89 21.57
C ILE A 75 -17.64 -10.41 21.96
N THR A 76 -17.90 -9.52 20.99
CA THR A 76 -17.83 -8.06 21.21
C THR A 76 -19.19 -7.39 21.38
N ARG A 77 -20.27 -8.01 20.89
CA ARG A 77 -21.63 -7.42 20.80
C ARG A 77 -21.67 -6.07 20.08
N GLY A 78 -20.77 -5.86 19.11
CA GLY A 78 -20.66 -4.62 18.32
C GLY A 78 -19.98 -3.45 19.04
N LEU A 79 -19.39 -3.68 20.23
CA LEU A 79 -18.77 -2.65 21.07
C LEU A 79 -17.25 -2.53 20.91
N GLY A 80 -16.68 -3.16 19.86
CA GLY A 80 -15.25 -3.13 19.58
C GLY A 80 -14.40 -4.07 20.45
N ALA A 81 -13.17 -4.33 20.02
CA ALA A 81 -12.23 -5.22 20.71
C ALA A 81 -11.57 -4.61 21.98
N GLY A 82 -11.97 -3.41 22.43
CA GLY A 82 -11.47 -2.79 23.67
C GLY A 82 -9.93 -2.63 23.75
N GLY A 83 -9.24 -2.45 22.62
CA GLY A 83 -7.77 -2.33 22.57
C GLY A 83 -7.00 -3.64 22.81
N ARG A 84 -7.66 -4.80 22.73
CA ARG A 84 -7.08 -6.15 22.91
C ARG A 84 -6.90 -6.85 21.57
N PRO A 85 -5.67 -7.08 21.08
CA PRO A 85 -5.44 -7.81 19.82
C PRO A 85 -6.04 -9.21 19.82
N GLU A 86 -5.98 -9.91 20.94
CA GLU A 86 -6.52 -11.27 21.11
C GLU A 86 -8.02 -11.36 20.77
N ILE A 87 -8.81 -10.35 21.15
CA ILE A 87 -10.24 -10.29 20.77
C ILE A 87 -10.43 -9.92 19.30
N GLY A 88 -9.52 -9.15 18.70
CA GLY A 88 -9.54 -8.90 17.25
C GLY A 88 -9.28 -10.17 16.44
N GLU A 89 -8.40 -11.03 16.95
CA GLU A 89 -8.02 -12.32 16.36
C GLU A 89 -9.15 -13.34 16.52
N GLU A 90 -9.69 -13.52 17.73
CA GLU A 90 -10.88 -14.36 18.00
C GLU A 90 -12.11 -13.90 17.18
N ALA A 91 -12.35 -12.59 17.06
CA ALA A 91 -13.45 -12.03 16.27
C ALA A 91 -13.35 -12.35 14.78
N ALA A 92 -12.15 -12.34 14.22
CA ALA A 92 -11.92 -12.69 12.81
C ALA A 92 -12.12 -14.20 12.59
N LEU A 93 -11.66 -15.05 13.52
CA LEU A 93 -11.87 -16.49 13.48
C LEU A 93 -13.36 -16.88 13.65
N GLU A 94 -14.12 -16.18 14.51
CA GLU A 94 -15.59 -16.32 14.61
C GLU A 94 -16.29 -16.06 13.26
N SER A 95 -15.68 -15.25 12.40
CA SER A 95 -16.27 -14.72 11.16
C SER A 95 -15.57 -15.19 9.88
N GLU A 96 -14.79 -16.28 9.96
CA GLU A 96 -13.97 -16.78 8.85
C GLU A 96 -14.78 -17.03 7.57
N ASP A 97 -15.97 -17.64 7.67
CA ASP A 97 -16.83 -17.90 6.50
C ASP A 97 -17.25 -16.61 5.78
N LYS A 98 -17.61 -15.55 6.52
CA LYS A 98 -17.95 -14.23 5.93
C LYS A 98 -16.75 -13.60 5.24
N ILE A 99 -15.55 -13.78 5.79
CA ILE A 99 -14.31 -13.26 5.22
C ILE A 99 -13.96 -14.03 3.94
N ARG A 100 -14.10 -15.36 3.94
CA ARG A 100 -13.95 -16.23 2.74
C ARG A 100 -14.95 -15.86 1.65
N GLU A 101 -16.22 -15.60 1.99
CA GLU A 101 -17.26 -15.18 1.05
C GLU A 101 -16.89 -13.86 0.36
N VAL A 102 -16.54 -12.82 1.12
CA VAL A 102 -16.20 -11.51 0.56
C VAL A 102 -14.87 -11.50 -0.20
N LEU A 103 -13.93 -12.40 0.13
CA LEU A 103 -12.71 -12.62 -0.65
C LEU A 103 -12.94 -13.38 -1.98
N GLY A 104 -14.15 -13.90 -2.23
CA GLY A 104 -14.50 -14.62 -3.47
C GLY A 104 -14.15 -13.87 -4.76
N ASP A 105 -13.70 -14.61 -5.77
CA ASP A 105 -13.17 -14.17 -7.07
C ASP A 105 -12.02 -13.13 -7.05
N THR A 106 -11.48 -12.78 -5.88
CA THR A 106 -10.44 -11.74 -5.75
C THR A 106 -9.11 -12.25 -6.31
N HIS A 107 -8.41 -11.41 -7.05
CA HIS A 107 -7.08 -11.71 -7.60
C HIS A 107 -5.97 -11.07 -6.75
N MET A 108 -6.23 -9.85 -6.24
CA MET A 108 -5.32 -9.12 -5.37
C MET A 108 -6.09 -8.44 -4.24
N VAL A 109 -5.55 -8.45 -3.03
CA VAL A 109 -6.13 -7.77 -1.88
C VAL A 109 -5.11 -6.86 -1.20
N PHE A 110 -5.53 -5.62 -0.94
CA PHE A 110 -4.83 -4.68 -0.06
C PHE A 110 -5.48 -4.73 1.32
N ILE A 111 -4.71 -5.01 2.36
CA ILE A 111 -5.17 -5.00 3.75
C ILE A 111 -4.56 -3.78 4.45
N THR A 112 -5.39 -2.84 4.89
CA THR A 112 -4.95 -1.61 5.54
C THR A 112 -5.49 -1.48 6.96
N ALA A 113 -4.58 -1.18 7.89
CA ALA A 113 -4.88 -1.11 9.32
C ALA A 113 -3.88 -0.21 10.06
N GLY A 114 -4.36 0.48 11.10
CA GLY A 114 -3.51 1.09 12.12
C GLY A 114 -3.26 0.11 13.26
N LEU A 115 -2.00 -0.30 13.44
CA LEU A 115 -1.61 -1.32 14.41
C LEU A 115 -1.53 -0.77 15.84
N GLY A 116 -1.53 -1.69 16.81
CA GLY A 116 -1.47 -1.39 18.24
C GLY A 116 -2.84 -1.20 18.91
N GLY A 117 -3.92 -1.07 18.12
CA GLY A 117 -5.29 -1.22 18.60
C GLY A 117 -5.65 -2.68 18.91
N GLY A 118 -6.94 -2.97 19.08
CA GLY A 118 -7.42 -4.35 19.17
C GLY A 118 -7.64 -4.95 17.78
N THR A 119 -8.76 -4.59 17.15
CA THR A 119 -9.27 -5.14 15.89
C THR A 119 -8.24 -5.15 14.76
N GLY A 120 -7.67 -4.00 14.40
CA GLY A 120 -6.68 -3.91 13.31
C GLY A 120 -5.40 -4.72 13.55
N THR A 121 -5.01 -4.94 14.82
CA THR A 121 -3.81 -5.71 15.18
C THR A 121 -4.05 -7.21 15.15
N GLY A 122 -5.23 -7.67 15.58
CA GLY A 122 -5.58 -9.09 15.69
C GLY A 122 -6.26 -9.68 14.45
N ALA A 123 -7.15 -8.93 13.80
CA ALA A 123 -7.92 -9.42 12.67
C ALA A 123 -7.12 -9.42 11.35
N SER A 124 -6.24 -8.43 11.13
CA SER A 124 -5.50 -8.31 9.87
C SER A 124 -4.63 -9.52 9.53
N PRO A 125 -3.88 -10.14 10.47
CA PRO A 125 -3.17 -11.39 10.20
C PRO A 125 -4.09 -12.55 9.81
N VAL A 126 -5.28 -12.66 10.42
CA VAL A 126 -6.27 -13.70 10.10
C VAL A 126 -6.85 -13.49 8.70
N ILE A 127 -7.23 -12.26 8.36
CA ILE A 127 -7.75 -11.90 7.03
C ILE A 127 -6.68 -12.12 5.95
N ALA A 128 -5.42 -11.74 6.23
CA ALA A 128 -4.29 -11.98 5.33
C ALA A 128 -4.07 -13.48 5.09
N LYS A 129 -4.08 -14.29 6.16
CA LYS A 129 -3.93 -15.74 6.08
C LYS A 129 -5.03 -16.36 5.20
N ILE A 130 -6.29 -16.01 5.43
CA ILE A 130 -7.42 -16.52 4.63
C ILE A 130 -7.24 -16.15 3.15
N ALA A 131 -6.85 -14.91 2.85
CA ALA A 131 -6.62 -14.49 1.48
C ALA A 131 -5.46 -15.23 0.80
N LYS A 132 -4.34 -15.41 1.50
CA LYS A 132 -3.17 -16.14 0.99
C LYS A 132 -3.44 -17.64 0.83
N GLU A 133 -4.23 -18.26 1.72
CA GLU A 133 -4.74 -19.63 1.57
C GLU A 133 -5.68 -19.78 0.37
N MET A 134 -6.43 -18.73 0.00
CA MET A 134 -7.26 -18.68 -1.21
C MET A 134 -6.45 -18.40 -2.49
N GLY A 135 -5.12 -18.25 -2.39
CA GLY A 135 -4.21 -17.99 -3.52
C GLY A 135 -4.12 -16.52 -3.95
N ILE A 136 -4.79 -15.61 -3.24
CA ILE A 136 -4.88 -14.18 -3.59
C ILE A 136 -3.52 -13.51 -3.37
N LEU A 137 -3.10 -12.62 -4.27
CA LEU A 137 -1.94 -11.75 -4.05
C LEU A 137 -2.23 -10.78 -2.91
N THR A 138 -1.63 -11.03 -1.75
CA THR A 138 -2.04 -10.44 -0.46
C THR A 138 -1.02 -9.41 0.01
N VAL A 139 -1.34 -8.13 -0.15
CA VAL A 139 -0.48 -7.00 0.21
C VAL A 139 -1.02 -6.30 1.45
N ALA A 140 -0.21 -6.15 2.50
CA ALA A 140 -0.57 -5.34 3.65
C ALA A 140 0.13 -3.97 3.61
N ILE A 141 -0.63 -2.90 3.86
CA ILE A 141 -0.12 -1.53 3.99
C ILE A 141 -0.61 -0.97 5.32
N VAL A 142 0.26 -0.94 6.33
CA VAL A 142 -0.12 -0.74 7.74
C VAL A 142 0.71 0.33 8.44
N THR A 143 0.10 1.05 9.38
CA THR A 143 0.78 2.06 10.19
C THR A 143 1.19 1.55 11.57
N THR A 144 2.40 1.88 12.03
CA THR A 144 2.77 1.82 13.45
C THR A 144 2.27 3.08 14.17
N PRO A 145 1.90 3.01 15.47
CA PRO A 145 1.30 4.15 16.18
C PRO A 145 2.27 5.32 16.34
N PHE A 146 1.74 6.54 16.50
CA PHE A 146 2.55 7.68 16.88
C PHE A 146 3.14 7.45 18.28
N TYR A 147 4.35 7.93 18.50
CA TYR A 147 5.05 7.78 19.78
C TYR A 147 4.23 8.29 20.99
N PHE A 148 3.49 9.39 20.85
CA PHE A 148 2.66 9.93 21.94
C PHE A 148 1.53 8.98 22.40
N GLU A 149 1.21 7.94 21.62
CA GLU A 149 0.22 6.92 21.98
C GLU A 149 0.78 5.85 22.94
N GLY A 150 2.08 5.89 23.25
CA GLY A 150 2.72 5.16 24.34
C GLY A 150 3.27 3.77 23.99
N PRO A 151 4.23 3.27 24.79
CA PRO A 151 5.01 2.07 24.48
C PRO A 151 4.18 0.79 24.42
N GLU A 152 3.11 0.66 25.21
CA GLU A 152 2.23 -0.52 25.16
C GLU A 152 1.42 -0.60 23.86
N ARG A 153 1.10 0.53 23.20
CA ARG A 153 0.46 0.52 21.88
C ARG A 153 1.44 0.07 20.81
N LEU A 154 2.67 0.59 20.86
CA LEU A 154 3.77 0.19 19.97
C LEU A 154 4.15 -1.29 20.13
N LYS A 155 4.21 -1.79 21.35
CA LYS A 155 4.47 -3.20 21.70
C LYS A 155 3.38 -4.16 21.17
N LYS A 156 2.11 -3.73 21.17
CA LYS A 156 1.03 -4.43 20.47
C LYS A 156 1.22 -4.38 18.95
N ALA A 157 1.60 -3.21 18.41
CA ALA A 157 1.81 -3.04 16.97
C ALA A 157 2.93 -3.93 16.43
N ILE A 158 4.09 -3.98 17.09
CA ILE A 158 5.23 -4.84 16.73
C ILE A 158 4.83 -6.33 16.73
N LYS A 159 4.07 -6.78 17.75
CA LYS A 159 3.57 -8.17 17.80
C LYS A 159 2.59 -8.48 16.66
N GLY A 160 1.68 -7.55 16.34
CA GLY A 160 0.78 -7.68 15.19
C GLY A 160 1.52 -7.70 13.86
N LEU A 161 2.56 -6.86 13.71
CA LEU A 161 3.40 -6.80 12.51
C LEU A 161 4.17 -8.12 12.28
N LYS A 162 4.72 -8.71 13.36
CA LYS A 162 5.39 -10.03 13.30
C LYS A 162 4.40 -11.14 12.86
N LYS A 163 3.18 -11.21 13.43
CA LYS A 163 2.13 -12.13 12.95
C LYS A 163 1.68 -11.86 11.49
N LEU A 164 1.55 -10.60 11.10
CA LEU A 164 1.06 -10.22 9.77
C LEU A 164 2.04 -10.62 8.66
N ARG A 165 3.35 -10.45 8.91
CA ARG A 165 4.45 -10.86 8.01
C ARG A 165 4.36 -12.33 7.59
N GLU A 166 4.01 -13.22 8.52
CA GLU A 166 3.90 -14.67 8.29
C GLU A 166 2.75 -15.03 7.31
N HIS A 167 1.84 -14.10 7.00
CA HIS A 167 0.55 -14.37 6.36
C HIS A 167 0.27 -13.49 5.13
N VAL A 168 1.21 -12.66 4.68
CA VAL A 168 1.11 -11.81 3.49
C VAL A 168 2.11 -12.23 2.41
N ASP A 169 1.94 -11.72 1.19
CA ASP A 169 2.94 -11.79 0.13
C ASP A 169 3.93 -10.61 0.21
N THR A 170 3.41 -9.42 0.50
CA THR A 170 4.19 -8.18 0.70
C THR A 170 3.67 -7.40 1.90
N LEU A 171 4.58 -6.87 2.73
CA LEU A 171 4.30 -6.03 3.89
C LEU A 171 4.96 -4.65 3.79
N ILE A 172 4.15 -3.61 3.59
CA ILE A 172 4.57 -2.20 3.63
C ILE A 172 4.23 -1.63 5.00
N LYS A 173 5.26 -1.26 5.77
CA LYS A 173 5.14 -0.64 7.11
C LYS A 173 5.39 0.87 7.01
N ILE A 174 4.38 1.66 7.35
CA ILE A 174 4.48 3.13 7.44
C ILE A 174 4.67 3.52 8.91
N SER A 175 5.72 4.28 9.21
CA SER A 175 5.90 4.86 10.54
C SER A 175 5.18 6.20 10.67
N ASN A 176 4.24 6.27 11.62
CA ASN A 176 3.61 7.54 11.99
C ASN A 176 4.62 8.51 12.64
N ASN A 177 5.73 8.03 13.21
CA ASN A 177 6.82 8.90 13.68
C ASN A 177 7.53 9.58 12.50
N LYS A 178 7.79 8.84 11.41
CA LYS A 178 8.37 9.41 10.19
C LYS A 178 7.44 10.40 9.50
N LEU A 179 6.13 10.16 9.52
CA LEU A 179 5.14 11.16 9.08
C LEU A 179 5.19 12.43 9.95
N MET A 180 5.39 12.31 11.26
CA MET A 180 5.56 13.46 12.15
C MET A 180 6.84 14.27 11.86
N GLU A 181 7.89 13.64 11.32
CA GLU A 181 9.09 14.37 10.86
C GLU A 181 8.86 15.21 9.59
N GLU A 182 7.80 14.96 8.82
CA GLU A 182 7.42 15.79 7.66
C GLU A 182 6.48 16.95 8.02
N LEU A 183 5.84 16.91 9.19
CA LEU A 183 4.77 17.83 9.57
C LEU A 183 5.27 19.12 10.25
N PRO A 184 4.54 20.25 10.12
CA PRO A 184 4.79 21.46 10.90
C PRO A 184 4.71 21.23 12.41
N ARG A 185 5.51 21.96 13.19
CA ARG A 185 5.57 21.81 14.67
C ARG A 185 4.26 22.18 15.39
N ASP A 186 3.37 22.90 14.72
CA ASP A 186 2.06 23.36 15.18
C ASP A 186 0.89 22.55 14.58
N VAL A 187 1.17 21.43 13.91
CA VAL A 187 0.16 20.52 13.36
C VAL A 187 -0.82 20.04 14.44
N LYS A 188 -2.11 20.00 14.12
CA LYS A 188 -3.13 19.46 15.03
C LYS A 188 -3.19 17.94 14.89
N ILE A 189 -3.55 17.25 15.97
CA ILE A 189 -3.66 15.79 15.99
C ILE A 189 -4.56 15.23 14.86
N LYS A 190 -5.66 15.91 14.51
CA LYS A 190 -6.51 15.53 13.35
C LYS A 190 -5.72 15.55 12.05
N ASP A 191 -4.98 16.63 11.81
CA ASP A 191 -4.27 16.87 10.56
C ASP A 191 -3.08 15.91 10.42
N ALA A 192 -2.48 15.50 11.54
CA ALA A 192 -1.47 14.43 11.59
C ALA A 192 -2.04 13.04 11.25
N PHE A 193 -3.23 12.68 11.75
CA PHE A 193 -3.90 11.43 11.32
C PHE A 193 -4.32 11.49 9.85
N LEU A 194 -4.84 12.62 9.36
CA LEU A 194 -5.16 12.79 7.93
C LEU A 194 -3.94 12.62 7.02
N LYS A 195 -2.74 13.01 7.44
CA LYS A 195 -1.49 12.73 6.71
C LYS A 195 -1.16 11.23 6.67
N ALA A 196 -1.50 10.45 7.70
CA ALA A 196 -1.37 9.00 7.68
C ALA A 196 -2.40 8.34 6.74
N ASP A 197 -3.67 8.77 6.80
CA ASP A 197 -4.72 8.31 5.88
C ASP A 197 -4.37 8.63 4.41
N GLU A 198 -3.79 9.81 4.15
CA GLU A 198 -3.31 10.24 2.84
C GLU A 198 -2.13 9.39 2.35
N THR A 199 -1.14 9.08 3.19
CA THR A 199 -0.03 8.17 2.80
C THR A 199 -0.52 6.75 2.54
N LEU A 200 -1.49 6.25 3.30
CA LEU A 200 -2.15 4.97 3.02
C LEU A 200 -2.90 5.00 1.69
N HIS A 201 -3.65 6.08 1.41
CA HIS A 201 -4.32 6.29 0.13
C HIS A 201 -3.33 6.29 -1.04
N GLN A 202 -2.24 7.05 -0.95
CA GLN A 202 -1.24 7.15 -2.02
C GLN A 202 -0.57 5.80 -2.31
N GLY A 203 -0.34 4.95 -1.29
CA GLY A 203 0.14 3.59 -1.48
C GLY A 203 -0.85 2.68 -2.20
N VAL A 204 -2.09 2.58 -1.69
CA VAL A 204 -3.12 1.73 -2.32
C VAL A 204 -3.44 2.21 -3.73
N LYS A 205 -3.64 3.53 -3.93
CA LYS A 205 -3.89 4.14 -5.23
C LYS A 205 -2.72 3.92 -6.19
N GLY A 206 -1.50 4.20 -5.74
CA GLY A 206 -0.32 4.08 -6.56
C GLY A 206 -0.14 2.68 -7.14
N ILE A 207 -0.25 1.63 -6.30
CA ILE A 207 -0.07 0.24 -6.73
C ILE A 207 -1.27 -0.25 -7.58
N SER A 208 -2.51 0.11 -7.22
CA SER A 208 -3.68 -0.28 -8.00
C SER A 208 -3.75 0.41 -9.37
N GLU A 209 -3.41 1.70 -9.47
CA GLU A 209 -3.35 2.41 -10.75
C GLU A 209 -2.30 1.83 -11.71
N LEU A 210 -1.23 1.16 -11.24
CA LEU A 210 -0.28 0.47 -12.13
C LEU A 210 -0.94 -0.65 -12.95
N ILE A 211 -2.05 -1.19 -12.45
CA ILE A 211 -2.72 -2.38 -12.97
C ILE A 211 -4.08 -2.01 -13.61
N THR A 212 -4.78 -1.00 -13.07
CA THR A 212 -6.11 -0.60 -13.53
C THR A 212 -6.09 0.52 -14.57
N LYS A 213 -5.09 1.42 -14.57
CA LYS A 213 -4.87 2.38 -15.66
C LYS A 213 -3.99 1.76 -16.74
N ARG A 214 -4.38 1.94 -18.01
CA ARG A 214 -3.56 1.50 -19.15
C ARG A 214 -2.45 2.51 -19.40
N GLY A 215 -1.21 2.08 -19.19
CA GLY A 215 -0.03 2.84 -19.58
C GLY A 215 0.25 2.79 -21.08
N TYR A 216 1.22 3.60 -21.50
CA TYR A 216 1.91 3.46 -22.79
C TYR A 216 2.93 2.32 -22.73
N ILE A 217 3.67 2.23 -21.62
CA ILE A 217 4.38 1.01 -21.21
C ILE A 217 3.58 0.45 -20.05
N ASN A 218 2.82 -0.62 -20.31
CA ASN A 218 2.03 -1.29 -19.28
C ASN A 218 2.93 -2.25 -18.51
N LEU A 219 2.82 -2.21 -17.20
CA LEU A 219 3.11 -3.37 -16.34
C LEU A 219 1.84 -4.21 -16.31
N ASP A 220 1.94 -5.52 -16.54
CA ASP A 220 0.79 -6.41 -16.38
C ASP A 220 0.71 -6.98 -14.95
N PHE A 221 -0.37 -7.69 -14.65
CA PHE A 221 -0.55 -8.27 -13.32
C PHE A 221 0.52 -9.31 -12.98
N ALA A 222 1.06 -10.04 -13.95
CA ALA A 222 2.11 -11.03 -13.73
C ALA A 222 3.48 -10.37 -13.47
N ASP A 223 3.76 -9.20 -14.05
CA ASP A 223 4.92 -8.39 -13.66
C ASP A 223 4.83 -7.95 -12.19
N ILE A 224 3.68 -7.39 -11.76
CA ILE A 224 3.48 -6.99 -10.37
C ILE A 224 3.52 -8.19 -9.41
N GLU A 225 2.84 -9.29 -9.76
CA GLU A 225 2.89 -10.54 -8.99
C GLU A 225 4.32 -11.08 -8.90
N SER A 226 5.11 -11.05 -9.98
CA SER A 226 6.50 -11.55 -9.97
C SER A 226 7.43 -10.81 -9.00
N VAL A 227 7.11 -9.55 -8.67
CA VAL A 227 7.87 -8.71 -7.71
C VAL A 227 7.29 -8.73 -6.30
N MET A 228 5.97 -8.85 -6.16
CA MET A 228 5.26 -8.76 -4.88
C MET A 228 4.89 -10.11 -4.24
N LYS A 229 4.85 -11.22 -5.01
CA LYS A 229 4.56 -12.56 -4.47
C LYS A 229 5.73 -13.06 -3.62
N ASP A 230 5.40 -13.52 -2.40
CA ASP A 230 6.35 -14.02 -1.40
C ASP A 230 7.62 -13.14 -1.25
N ALA A 231 7.43 -11.82 -1.27
CA ALA A 231 8.50 -10.83 -1.37
C ALA A 231 8.89 -10.17 -0.04
N GLY A 232 8.12 -10.44 1.03
CA GLY A 232 8.45 -10.09 2.41
C GLY A 232 8.21 -8.61 2.72
N ALA A 233 9.17 -7.96 3.37
CA ALA A 233 9.13 -6.52 3.61
C ALA A 233 9.27 -5.73 2.31
N ALA A 234 8.51 -4.64 2.17
CA ALA A 234 8.60 -3.72 1.04
C ALA A 234 8.68 -2.26 1.46
N ILE A 235 9.41 -1.49 0.66
CA ILE A 235 9.49 -0.03 0.73
C ILE A 235 8.67 0.56 -0.41
N LEU A 236 7.87 1.57 -0.11
CA LEU A 236 7.10 2.36 -1.05
C LEU A 236 7.65 3.79 -1.04
N GLY A 237 8.09 4.30 -2.18
CA GLY A 237 8.48 5.70 -2.35
C GLY A 237 7.62 6.38 -3.40
N ILE A 238 7.13 7.58 -3.10
CA ILE A 238 6.27 8.38 -3.97
C ILE A 238 6.80 9.80 -3.99
N GLY A 239 6.96 10.37 -5.19
CA GLY A 239 7.48 11.71 -5.38
C GLY A 239 6.79 12.44 -6.53
N VAL A 240 6.54 13.73 -6.33
CA VAL A 240 5.94 14.63 -7.33
C VAL A 240 6.89 15.79 -7.55
N GLY A 241 7.26 16.04 -8.80
CA GLY A 241 8.13 17.14 -9.22
C GLY A 241 7.44 18.04 -10.24
N LYS A 242 7.93 19.29 -10.38
CA LYS A 242 7.35 20.32 -11.24
C LYS A 242 8.42 21.14 -11.97
N GLY A 243 8.05 21.74 -13.09
CA GLY A 243 8.96 22.58 -13.91
C GLY A 243 10.00 21.78 -14.70
N GLU A 244 11.10 22.43 -15.10
CA GLU A 244 12.07 21.86 -16.05
C GLU A 244 12.73 20.55 -15.58
N GLN A 245 13.01 20.42 -14.27
CA GLN A 245 13.62 19.21 -13.68
C GLN A 245 12.59 18.29 -13.01
N ARG A 246 11.31 18.37 -13.40
CA ARG A 246 10.19 17.64 -12.78
C ARG A 246 10.43 16.14 -12.59
N ALA A 247 10.98 15.43 -13.57
CA ALA A 247 11.19 13.98 -13.47
C ALA A 247 12.33 13.62 -12.49
N LYS A 248 13.45 14.33 -12.59
CA LYS A 248 14.58 14.26 -11.65
C LYS A 248 14.17 14.57 -10.21
N GLU A 249 13.38 15.63 -10.02
CA GLU A 249 12.83 15.97 -8.72
C GLU A 249 11.84 14.92 -8.20
N ALA A 250 10.94 14.42 -9.06
CA ALA A 250 9.98 13.38 -8.68
C ALA A 250 10.68 12.09 -8.24
N ALA A 251 11.64 11.60 -9.03
CA ALA A 251 12.43 10.42 -8.68
C ALA A 251 13.23 10.64 -7.38
N ARG A 252 13.93 11.77 -7.25
CA ARG A 252 14.69 12.10 -6.04
C ARG A 252 13.80 12.19 -4.79
N ARG A 253 12.64 12.84 -4.88
CA ARG A 253 11.64 12.94 -3.79
C ARG A 253 11.06 11.57 -3.41
N ALA A 254 10.91 10.67 -4.39
CA ALA A 254 10.49 9.29 -4.11
C ALA A 254 11.58 8.54 -3.34
N MET A 255 12.84 8.55 -3.81
CA MET A 255 13.96 7.83 -3.17
C MET A 255 14.39 8.42 -1.81
N GLU A 256 14.20 9.72 -1.59
CA GLU A 256 14.54 10.42 -0.33
C GLU A 256 13.33 10.61 0.62
N SER A 257 12.20 9.94 0.39
CA SER A 257 11.02 10.08 1.26
C SER A 257 11.35 9.69 2.70
N LYS A 258 10.86 10.43 3.71
CA LYS A 258 11.16 10.12 5.13
C LYS A 258 10.59 8.78 5.61
N LEU A 259 9.67 8.20 4.84
CA LEU A 259 9.14 6.85 5.05
C LEU A 259 10.17 5.74 4.77
N ILE A 260 11.27 6.08 4.08
CA ILE A 260 12.36 5.18 3.72
C ILE A 260 13.39 5.21 4.86
N GLU A 261 13.21 4.28 5.81
CA GLU A 261 14.09 4.20 6.98
C GLU A 261 15.41 3.47 6.71
N HIS A 262 15.52 2.75 5.60
CA HIS A 262 16.72 2.00 5.19
C HIS A 262 16.98 2.14 3.68
N PRO A 263 18.25 2.14 3.21
CA PRO A 263 18.59 2.37 1.81
C PRO A 263 18.01 1.33 0.86
N VAL A 264 17.36 1.81 -0.21
CA VAL A 264 16.80 1.01 -1.31
C VAL A 264 17.88 0.29 -2.13
N GLU A 265 19.14 0.70 -1.98
CA GLU A 265 20.35 0.03 -2.48
C GLU A 265 20.38 -1.49 -2.22
N ASN A 266 19.70 -1.95 -1.15
CA ASN A 266 19.64 -3.35 -0.74
C ASN A 266 18.42 -4.11 -1.29
N ALA A 267 17.63 -3.52 -2.19
CA ALA A 267 16.48 -4.19 -2.81
C ALA A 267 16.90 -4.99 -4.04
N ASN A 268 16.53 -6.28 -4.10
CA ASN A 268 16.82 -7.15 -5.23
C ASN A 268 15.73 -7.13 -6.31
N SER A 269 14.57 -6.49 -6.05
CA SER A 269 13.51 -6.33 -7.03
C SER A 269 12.78 -5.01 -6.84
N ILE A 270 12.53 -4.28 -7.93
CA ILE A 270 11.86 -2.97 -7.92
C ILE A 270 10.83 -2.89 -9.04
N VAL A 271 9.61 -2.49 -8.71
CA VAL A 271 8.67 -1.88 -9.67
C VAL A 271 8.83 -0.38 -9.59
N PHE A 272 8.98 0.33 -10.71
CA PHE A 272 8.77 1.77 -10.74
C PHE A 272 7.89 2.20 -11.91
N ASN A 273 7.11 3.25 -11.71
CA ASN A 273 6.23 3.81 -12.72
C ASN A 273 6.31 5.33 -12.74
N ILE A 274 6.30 5.89 -13.95
CA ILE A 274 6.18 7.32 -14.19
C ILE A 274 4.76 7.59 -14.67
N THR A 275 4.05 8.52 -14.00
CA THR A 275 2.78 9.07 -14.48
C THR A 275 3.02 10.53 -14.86
N ALA A 276 2.76 10.86 -16.12
CA ALA A 276 3.12 12.14 -16.73
C ALA A 276 2.08 12.57 -17.77
N PRO A 277 1.92 13.87 -18.06
CA PRO A 277 1.16 14.31 -19.22
C PRO A 277 1.90 13.92 -20.52
N SER A 278 1.17 13.88 -21.64
CA SER A 278 1.66 13.47 -22.97
C SER A 278 2.80 14.33 -23.55
N ASN A 279 3.23 15.40 -22.85
CA ASN A 279 4.35 16.26 -23.22
C ASN A 279 5.73 15.79 -22.69
N ILE A 280 5.79 14.66 -21.97
CA ILE A 280 7.04 14.09 -21.41
C ILE A 280 8.06 13.71 -22.49
N ARG A 281 9.32 14.09 -22.27
CA ARG A 281 10.47 13.80 -23.15
C ARG A 281 11.19 12.53 -22.69
N MET A 282 11.79 11.79 -23.62
CA MET A 282 12.59 10.59 -23.30
C MET A 282 13.79 10.90 -22.38
N GLU A 283 14.33 12.12 -22.44
CA GLU A 283 15.36 12.64 -21.54
C GLU A 283 14.88 12.69 -20.07
N GLU A 284 13.64 13.13 -19.83
CA GLU A 284 13.02 13.18 -18.50
C GLU A 284 12.83 11.77 -17.92
N VAL A 285 12.40 10.82 -18.76
CA VAL A 285 12.33 9.38 -18.41
C VAL A 285 13.72 8.83 -18.06
N HIS A 286 14.75 9.21 -18.83
CA HIS A 286 16.12 8.75 -18.60
C HIS A 286 16.71 9.28 -17.28
N GLU A 287 16.52 10.57 -16.95
CA GLU A 287 16.96 11.14 -15.66
C GLU A 287 16.32 10.41 -14.47
N ALA A 288 15.00 10.18 -14.52
CA ALA A 288 14.28 9.48 -13.45
C ALA A 288 14.75 8.02 -13.29
N ALA A 289 14.89 7.29 -14.40
CA ALA A 289 15.36 5.91 -14.40
C ALA A 289 16.82 5.78 -13.91
N MET A 290 17.69 6.74 -14.25
CA MET A 290 19.06 6.78 -13.73
C MET A 290 19.12 6.91 -12.22
N ILE A 291 18.32 7.82 -11.63
CA ILE A 291 18.29 8.04 -10.18
C ILE A 291 17.85 6.78 -9.44
N ILE A 292 16.78 6.13 -9.92
CA ILE A 292 16.27 4.90 -9.30
C ILE A 292 17.32 3.78 -9.41
N ARG A 293 17.94 3.60 -10.58
CA ARG A 293 19.00 2.59 -10.76
C ARG A 293 20.24 2.86 -9.89
N GLN A 294 20.65 4.11 -9.73
CA GLN A 294 21.79 4.50 -8.88
C GLN A 294 21.54 4.29 -7.37
N ASN A 295 20.28 4.14 -6.96
CA ASN A 295 19.87 3.92 -5.57
C ASN A 295 19.28 2.50 -5.38
N SER A 296 19.74 1.54 -6.17
CA SER A 296 19.31 0.13 -6.20
C SER A 296 20.52 -0.79 -6.40
N SER A 297 20.38 -2.09 -6.10
CA SER A 297 21.42 -3.08 -6.40
C SER A 297 21.68 -3.18 -7.91
N GLU A 298 22.95 -3.37 -8.32
CA GLU A 298 23.30 -3.58 -9.73
C GLU A 298 22.59 -4.81 -10.31
N ASP A 299 22.43 -5.87 -9.51
CA ASP A 299 21.74 -7.11 -9.85
C ASP A 299 20.20 -7.04 -9.71
N ALA A 300 19.62 -5.88 -9.37
CA ALA A 300 18.18 -5.76 -9.17
C ALA A 300 17.39 -5.99 -10.47
N ASP A 301 16.36 -6.84 -10.41
CA ASP A 301 15.31 -6.87 -11.43
C ASP A 301 14.45 -5.61 -11.29
N VAL A 302 14.27 -4.86 -12.38
CA VAL A 302 13.57 -3.58 -12.35
C VAL A 302 12.53 -3.51 -13.46
N LYS A 303 11.26 -3.53 -13.05
CA LYS A 303 10.09 -3.38 -13.91
C LYS A 303 9.78 -1.89 -14.08
N PHE A 304 9.58 -1.43 -15.31
CA PHE A 304 9.30 -0.02 -15.62
C PHE A 304 7.93 0.15 -16.28
N GLY A 305 7.07 0.96 -15.66
CA GLY A 305 5.80 1.44 -16.22
C GLY A 305 5.85 2.91 -16.63
N LEU A 306 5.09 3.26 -17.67
CA LEU A 306 4.89 4.65 -18.10
C LEU A 306 3.42 4.87 -18.45
N ILE A 307 2.75 5.71 -17.68
CA ILE A 307 1.35 6.11 -17.87
C ILE A 307 1.31 7.55 -18.38
N PHE A 308 0.62 7.77 -19.51
CA PHE A 308 0.21 9.10 -19.93
C PHE A 308 -1.13 9.44 -19.29
N ASP A 309 -1.16 10.53 -18.54
CA ASP A 309 -2.32 10.98 -17.75
C ASP A 309 -2.44 12.49 -17.89
N ASP A 310 -3.19 12.94 -18.90
CA ASP A 310 -3.40 14.35 -19.22
C ASP A 310 -4.40 15.06 -18.27
N GLU A 311 -4.87 14.38 -17.20
CA GLU A 311 -5.57 15.03 -16.09
C GLU A 311 -4.60 15.71 -15.11
N ILE A 312 -3.31 15.36 -15.14
CA ILE A 312 -2.29 15.99 -14.29
C ILE A 312 -1.71 17.24 -14.97
N PRO A 313 -1.27 18.27 -14.21
CA PRO A 313 -0.79 19.52 -14.79
C PRO A 313 0.36 19.31 -15.79
N GLU A 314 0.36 20.09 -16.89
CA GLU A 314 1.39 20.00 -17.95
C GLU A 314 2.84 20.15 -17.45
N ASP A 315 3.05 20.76 -16.28
CA ASP A 315 4.35 20.98 -15.65
C ASP A 315 4.76 19.88 -14.65
N GLU A 316 3.88 18.92 -14.36
CA GLU A 316 4.03 17.94 -13.27
C GLU A 316 4.47 16.57 -13.79
N ILE A 317 5.27 15.86 -13.00
CA ILE A 317 5.51 14.42 -13.14
C ILE A 317 5.40 13.76 -11.77
N ARG A 318 4.79 12.56 -11.73
CA ARG A 318 4.70 11.70 -10.55
C ARG A 318 5.53 10.44 -10.78
N VAL A 319 6.32 10.07 -9.78
CA VAL A 319 7.11 8.84 -9.74
C VAL A 319 6.66 8.04 -8.52
N ILE A 320 6.37 6.77 -8.73
CA ILE A 320 6.20 5.77 -7.67
C ILE A 320 7.20 4.65 -7.89
N PHE A 321 7.77 4.12 -6.81
CA PHE A 321 8.41 2.82 -6.83
C PHE A 321 8.01 1.97 -5.62
N ILE A 322 8.07 0.66 -5.83
CA ILE A 322 7.92 -0.40 -4.84
C ILE A 322 9.21 -1.20 -4.88
N ALA A 323 9.95 -1.23 -3.77
CA ALA A 323 11.18 -2.03 -3.64
C ALA A 323 10.92 -3.20 -2.68
N THR A 324 11.32 -4.41 -3.06
CA THR A 324 11.04 -5.66 -2.34
C THR A 324 12.27 -6.57 -2.28
N ARG A 325 12.15 -7.73 -1.60
CA ARG A 325 13.19 -8.76 -1.49
C ARG A 325 14.52 -8.24 -0.93
N PHE A 326 14.44 -7.56 0.21
CA PHE A 326 15.61 -7.13 0.98
C PHE A 326 16.28 -8.34 1.67
N PRO A 327 17.63 -8.46 1.65
CA PRO A 327 18.36 -9.50 2.39
C PRO A 327 18.15 -9.50 3.92
N ASP A 328 17.69 -8.38 4.47
CA ASP A 328 17.42 -8.19 5.90
C ASP A 328 16.11 -7.41 6.07
N GLU A 329 14.99 -8.14 6.10
CA GLU A 329 13.66 -7.59 6.34
C GLU A 329 13.49 -7.01 7.76
N ASP A 330 14.23 -7.51 8.75
CA ASP A 330 14.07 -7.11 10.15
C ASP A 330 14.55 -5.67 10.36
N LYS A 331 15.59 -5.24 9.63
CA LYS A 331 15.95 -3.82 9.52
C LYS A 331 14.81 -2.96 8.95
N ILE A 332 14.09 -3.42 7.93
CA ILE A 332 13.00 -2.65 7.30
C ILE A 332 11.79 -2.54 8.23
N LEU A 333 11.43 -3.64 8.90
CA LEU A 333 10.22 -3.74 9.72
C LEU A 333 10.42 -3.26 11.17
N PHE A 334 11.61 -3.44 11.76
CA PHE A 334 11.93 -3.12 13.15
C PHE A 334 13.18 -2.21 13.31
N PRO A 335 13.33 -1.12 12.52
CA PRO A 335 14.52 -0.26 12.58
C PRO A 335 14.68 0.39 13.96
N GLU A 336 15.86 0.24 14.57
CA GLU A 336 16.16 0.83 15.88
C GLU A 336 15.91 2.35 15.93
N GLY A 337 16.09 3.04 14.80
CA GLY A 337 15.98 4.49 14.67
C GLY A 337 14.56 5.06 14.81
N ASP A 338 13.51 4.25 14.67
CA ASP A 338 12.11 4.72 14.66
C ASP A 338 11.58 5.10 16.07
N ILE A 339 12.34 4.75 17.11
CA ILE A 339 11.96 4.91 18.52
C ILE A 339 13.03 5.77 19.23
N PRO A 340 12.67 6.94 19.80
CA PRO A 340 13.62 7.78 20.51
C PRO A 340 14.11 7.08 21.79
N ALA A 341 15.40 7.24 22.12
CA ALA A 341 16.10 6.42 23.12
C ALA A 341 15.38 6.30 24.48
N ILE A 342 14.80 7.40 24.99
CA ILE A 342 14.08 7.43 26.28
C ILE A 342 12.76 6.64 26.30
N TYR A 343 12.38 5.99 25.20
CA TYR A 343 11.24 5.06 25.13
C TYR A 343 11.61 3.64 24.66
N ARG A 344 12.90 3.37 24.40
CA ARG A 344 13.37 2.00 24.12
C ARG A 344 13.38 1.13 25.38
N TYR A 345 13.41 1.76 26.55
CA TYR A 345 13.40 1.10 27.86
C TYR A 345 12.14 0.24 28.05
N GLY A 346 12.32 -1.08 28.18
CA GLY A 346 11.20 -2.03 28.23
C GLY A 346 10.64 -2.49 26.87
N LEU A 347 11.28 -2.12 25.76
CA LEU A 347 11.09 -2.72 24.42
C LEU A 347 12.24 -3.68 24.04
N GLU A 348 13.18 -3.91 24.96
CA GLU A 348 14.30 -4.85 24.82
C GLU A 348 13.81 -6.26 24.41
N GLY A 349 14.28 -6.77 23.28
CA GLY A 349 13.89 -8.07 22.72
C GLY A 349 12.55 -8.11 21.96
N LEU A 350 11.93 -6.96 21.69
CA LEU A 350 10.77 -6.84 20.78
C LEU A 350 11.14 -6.25 19.42
N LEU A 351 12.10 -5.32 19.42
CA LEU A 351 12.96 -5.02 18.29
C LEU A 351 13.89 -6.23 18.14
#